data_AF-A0A075I0M6-F1
#
_entry.id   AF-A0A075I0M6-F1
#
_cell.length_a   1.000
_cell.length_b   1.000
_cell.length_c   1.000
_cell.angle_alpha   90.00
_cell.angle_beta   90.00
_cell.angle_gamma   90.00
#
_symmetry.space_group_name_H-M   'P 1'
#
loop_
_entity.id
_entity.type
_entity.pdbx_description
1 polymer ?
#
loop_
_entity_poly.entity_id
_entity_poly.type
_entity_poly.pdbx_seq_one_letter_code
_entity_poly.pdbx_strand_id
1 'polypeptide(L)'
;MSDGFEDKVKRLSALAKKFVVNTVVTGAYPPCIEHAIEVLNKGENLSHSGRFMLATFLLGRGQTIDEITPLFKNAPDWNEKVTRYQIKQLSGETGGNKTKYVCPSCEKIKSNNLCYITPDCDNIINPMQFGRKRL
;
A
#
# COMPACT_ATOMS: atom_id res chain seq x y z
N MET A 1 -22.36 21.93 26.23
CA MET A 1 -22.27 20.62 25.53
C MET A 1 -22.66 19.58 26.57
N SER A 2 -23.68 18.77 26.31
CA SER A 2 -24.36 18.00 27.37
C SER A 2 -23.54 16.79 27.82
N ASP A 3 -23.33 16.66 29.13
CA ASP A 3 -22.59 15.57 29.80
C ASP A 3 -23.02 14.16 29.35
N GLY A 4 -24.27 14.02 28.90
CA GLY A 4 -24.81 12.75 28.38
C GLY A 4 -24.21 12.28 27.04
N PHE A 5 -23.63 13.17 26.22
CA PHE A 5 -22.92 12.75 25.01
C PHE A 5 -21.56 12.14 25.37
N GLU A 6 -20.85 12.78 26.31
CA GLU A 6 -19.54 12.34 26.76
C GLU A 6 -19.59 10.98 27.46
N ASP A 7 -20.65 10.73 28.22
CA ASP A 7 -20.86 9.45 28.90
C ASP A 7 -21.16 8.30 27.90
N LYS A 8 -21.91 8.58 26.83
CA LYS A 8 -22.14 7.63 25.72
C LYS A 8 -20.84 7.31 24.98
N VAL A 9 -20.01 8.31 24.71
CA VAL A 9 -18.70 8.14 24.06
C VAL A 9 -17.76 7.30 24.93
N LYS A 10 -17.75 7.53 26.26
CA LYS A 10 -16.97 6.73 27.21
C LYS A 10 -17.41 5.27 27.22
N ARG A 11 -18.72 5.00 27.21
CA ARG A 11 -19.27 3.63 27.13
C ARG A 11 -18.88 2.93 25.83
N LEU A 12 -19.03 3.58 24.68
CA LEU A 12 -18.62 3.02 23.38
C LEU A 12 -17.12 2.73 23.34
N SER A 13 -16.30 3.64 23.86
CA SER A 13 -14.83 3.45 23.92
C SER A 13 -14.44 2.29 24.83
N ALA A 14 -15.14 2.12 25.96
CA ALA A 14 -14.92 0.99 26.87
C ALA A 14 -15.32 -0.35 26.25
N LEU A 15 -16.42 -0.38 25.48
CA LEU A 15 -16.84 -1.56 24.72
C LEU A 15 -15.82 -1.90 23.61
N ALA A 16 -15.38 -0.92 22.83
CA ALA A 16 -14.40 -1.12 21.76
C ALA A 16 -13.08 -1.73 22.28
N LYS A 17 -12.60 -1.31 23.45
CA LYS A 17 -11.40 -1.85 24.09
C LYS A 17 -11.51 -3.34 24.48
N LYS A 18 -12.73 -3.86 24.66
CA LYS A 18 -12.95 -5.29 24.97
C LYS A 18 -12.89 -6.18 23.74
N PHE A 19 -13.06 -5.63 22.54
CA PHE A 19 -12.97 -6.37 21.29
C PHE A 19 -11.54 -6.29 20.73
N VAL A 20 -10.69 -7.25 21.10
CA VAL A 20 -9.42 -7.46 20.41
C VAL A 20 -9.73 -8.15 19.08
N VAL A 21 -9.68 -7.41 17.98
CA VAL A 21 -9.85 -7.99 16.64
C VAL A 21 -8.52 -8.63 16.24
N ASN A 22 -8.44 -9.95 16.31
CA ASN A 22 -7.31 -10.67 15.77
C ASN A 22 -7.44 -10.68 14.24
N THR A 23 -6.38 -10.28 13.54
CA THR A 23 -6.37 -10.28 12.08
C THR A 23 -5.20 -11.12 11.60
N VAL A 24 -5.44 -11.96 10.59
CA VAL A 24 -4.39 -12.67 9.88
C VAL A 24 -4.19 -11.97 8.55
N VAL A 25 -2.93 -11.63 8.25
CA VAL A 25 -2.54 -11.08 6.96
C VAL A 25 -1.90 -12.18 6.14
N THR A 26 -2.52 -12.54 5.02
CA THR A 26 -1.88 -13.47 4.07
C THR A 26 -0.70 -12.78 3.36
N GLY A 27 0.32 -13.56 3.01
CA GLY A 27 1.43 -13.10 2.15
C GLY A 27 1.05 -12.80 0.71
N ALA A 28 -0.20 -13.06 0.31
CA ALA A 28 -0.71 -12.80 -1.04
C ALA A 28 -0.74 -11.30 -1.38
N TYR A 29 -0.43 -11.00 -2.64
CA TYR A 29 -0.51 -9.66 -3.19
C TYR A 29 -1.92 -9.39 -3.74
N PRO A 30 -2.41 -8.14 -3.67
CA PRO A 30 -3.61 -7.76 -4.40
C PRO A 30 -3.34 -7.82 -5.91
N PRO A 31 -4.36 -8.09 -6.74
CA PRO A 31 -4.20 -8.28 -8.18
C PRO A 31 -3.60 -7.06 -8.90
N CYS A 32 -3.80 -5.84 -8.39
CA CYS A 32 -3.15 -4.64 -8.94
C CYS A 32 -1.62 -4.63 -8.74
N ILE A 33 -1.12 -5.22 -7.66
CA ILE A 33 0.31 -5.33 -7.38
C ILE A 33 0.91 -6.48 -8.17
N GLU A 34 0.20 -7.62 -8.27
CA GLU A 34 0.61 -8.75 -9.11
C GLU A 34 0.77 -8.32 -10.57
N HIS A 35 -0.21 -7.60 -11.10
CA HIS A 35 -0.13 -7.10 -12.47
C HIS A 35 1.03 -6.11 -12.67
N ALA A 36 1.29 -5.23 -11.69
CA ALA A 36 2.43 -4.31 -11.78
C ALA A 36 3.78 -5.06 -11.83
N ILE A 37 3.92 -6.14 -11.05
CA ILE A 37 5.10 -7.02 -11.09
C ILE A 37 5.17 -7.76 -12.43
N GLU A 38 4.05 -8.25 -12.95
CA GLU A 38 3.98 -8.94 -14.23
C GLU A 38 4.42 -8.06 -15.40
N VAL A 39 3.93 -6.80 -15.46
CA VAL A 39 4.34 -5.80 -16.45
C VAL A 39 5.86 -5.59 -16.42
N LEU A 40 6.44 -5.43 -15.23
CA LEU A 40 7.89 -5.29 -15.10
C LEU A 40 8.62 -6.58 -15.51
N ASN A 41 8.12 -7.76 -15.15
CA ASN A 41 8.72 -9.04 -15.54
C ASN A 41 8.72 -9.25 -17.06
N LYS A 42 7.71 -8.73 -17.78
CA LYS A 42 7.65 -8.73 -19.25
C LYS A 42 8.62 -7.75 -19.91
N GLY A 43 9.28 -6.90 -19.13
CA GLY A 43 10.13 -5.82 -19.65
C GLY A 43 9.32 -4.64 -20.19
N GLU A 44 8.05 -4.55 -19.83
CA GLU A 44 7.15 -3.49 -20.28
C GLU A 44 7.24 -2.26 -19.37
N ASN A 45 6.82 -1.12 -19.90
CA ASN A 45 6.86 0.12 -19.16
C ASN A 45 5.68 0.23 -18.18
N LEU A 46 5.96 0.09 -16.88
CA LEU A 46 4.99 0.42 -15.83
C LEU A 46 4.86 1.95 -15.71
N SER A 47 3.63 2.48 -15.74
CA SER A 47 3.37 3.92 -15.63
C SER A 47 3.90 4.54 -14.33
N HIS A 48 4.11 5.87 -14.30
CA HIS A 48 4.57 6.57 -13.10
C HIS A 48 3.67 6.27 -11.88
N SER A 49 2.34 6.35 -12.05
CA SER A 49 1.37 5.99 -11.00
C SER A 49 1.51 4.53 -10.57
N GLY A 50 1.79 3.61 -11.51
CA GLY A 50 1.99 2.19 -11.23
C GLY A 50 3.26 1.92 -10.43
N ARG A 51 4.37 2.58 -10.78
CA ARG A 51 5.63 2.50 -10.04
C ARG A 51 5.48 3.04 -8.62
N PHE A 52 4.80 4.18 -8.48
CA PHE A 52 4.49 4.77 -7.17
C PHE A 52 3.63 3.82 -6.32
N MET A 53 2.56 3.26 -6.90
CA MET A 53 1.70 2.28 -6.24
C MET A 53 2.49 1.06 -5.76
N LEU A 54 3.30 0.46 -6.63
CA LEU A 54 4.11 -0.72 -6.30
C LEU A 54 5.11 -0.41 -5.19
N ALA A 55 5.93 0.63 -5.34
CA ALA A 55 6.96 0.98 -4.36
C ALA A 55 6.36 1.31 -2.98
N THR A 56 5.31 2.13 -2.93
CA THR A 56 4.67 2.51 -1.65
C THR A 56 3.92 1.36 -0.99
N PHE A 57 3.36 0.43 -1.75
CA PHE A 57 2.76 -0.80 -1.21
C PHE A 57 3.81 -1.70 -0.56
N LEU A 58 4.92 -1.98 -1.25
CA LEU A 58 5.97 -2.88 -0.74
C LEU A 58 6.68 -2.26 0.48
N LEU A 59 6.96 -0.95 0.46
CA LEU A 59 7.43 -0.21 1.63
C LEU A 59 6.43 -0.31 2.80
N GLY A 60 5.13 -0.18 2.52
CA GLY A 60 4.07 -0.31 3.51
C GLY A 60 3.96 -1.72 4.11
N ARG A 61 4.35 -2.75 3.35
CA ARG A 61 4.45 -4.16 3.80
C ARG A 61 5.76 -4.46 4.54
N GLY A 62 6.67 -3.50 4.62
CA GLY A 62 7.92 -3.61 5.38
C GLY A 62 9.13 -4.07 4.57
N GLN A 63 9.01 -4.18 3.25
CA GLN A 63 10.17 -4.46 2.40
C GLN A 63 11.12 -3.26 2.36
N THR A 64 12.40 -3.56 2.30
CA THR A 64 13.49 -2.60 2.29
C THR A 64 13.72 -2.02 0.89
N ILE A 65 14.41 -0.89 0.82
CA ILE A 65 14.79 -0.25 -0.45
C ILE A 65 15.62 -1.22 -1.31
N ASP A 66 16.49 -2.02 -0.67
CA ASP A 66 17.33 -3.02 -1.34
C ASP A 66 16.53 -4.18 -1.94
N GLU A 67 15.42 -4.58 -1.30
CA GLU A 67 14.53 -5.62 -1.84
C GLU A 67 13.64 -5.09 -2.97
N ILE A 68 13.25 -3.82 -2.92
CA ILE A 68 12.31 -3.21 -3.88
C ILE A 68 13.03 -2.78 -5.16
N THR A 69 14.24 -2.21 -5.06
CA THR A 69 14.98 -1.65 -6.22
C THR A 69 15.15 -2.63 -7.38
N PRO A 70 15.52 -3.92 -7.15
CA PRO A 70 15.71 -4.90 -8.22
C PRO A 70 14.43 -5.26 -8.99
N LEU A 71 13.23 -5.04 -8.43
CA LEU A 71 11.97 -5.34 -9.11
C LEU A 71 11.76 -4.47 -10.35
N PHE A 72 12.37 -3.29 -10.39
CA PHE A 72 12.26 -2.36 -11.50
C PHE A 72 13.31 -2.58 -12.59
N LYS A 73 14.24 -3.54 -12.42
CA LYS A 73 15.42 -3.70 -13.31
C LYS A 73 15.08 -3.96 -14.78
N ASN A 74 13.90 -4.52 -15.03
CA ASN A 74 13.43 -4.87 -16.36
C ASN A 74 12.66 -3.71 -17.03
N ALA A 75 12.41 -2.60 -16.33
CA ALA A 75 11.77 -1.44 -16.94
C ALA A 75 12.68 -0.85 -18.04
N PRO A 76 12.15 -0.42 -19.21
CA PRO A 76 12.95 0.05 -20.34
C PRO A 76 13.89 1.23 -20.04
N ASP A 77 13.50 2.08 -19.08
CA ASP A 77 14.21 3.29 -18.64
C ASP A 77 14.92 3.09 -17.30
N TRP A 78 15.15 1.84 -16.87
CA TRP A 78 15.69 1.57 -15.55
C TRP A 78 17.09 2.16 -15.36
N ASN A 79 17.26 2.82 -14.22
CA ASN A 79 18.55 3.27 -13.71
C ASN A 79 18.58 3.06 -12.21
N GLU A 80 19.44 2.16 -11.73
CA GLU A 80 19.48 1.75 -10.33
C GLU A 80 19.61 2.94 -9.36
N LYS A 81 20.51 3.89 -9.65
CA LYS A 81 20.76 5.05 -8.78
C LYS A 81 19.52 5.93 -8.67
N VAL A 82 18.85 6.17 -9.79
CA VAL A 82 17.62 6.97 -9.84
C VAL A 82 16.48 6.26 -9.14
N THR A 83 16.25 4.98 -9.44
CA THR A 83 15.19 4.17 -8.81
C THR A 83 15.38 4.10 -7.29
N ARG A 84 16.59 3.79 -6.83
CA ARG A 84 16.92 3.74 -5.40
C ARG A 84 16.67 5.09 -4.72
N TYR A 85 17.09 6.18 -5.34
CA TYR A 85 16.83 7.52 -4.82
C TYR A 85 15.33 7.81 -4.71
N GLN A 86 14.55 7.49 -5.74
CA GLN A 86 13.09 7.67 -5.74
C GLN A 86 12.42 6.87 -4.61
N ILE A 87 12.76 5.58 -4.45
CA ILE A 87 12.21 4.75 -3.37
C ILE A 87 12.60 5.30 -2.00
N LYS A 88 13.83 5.81 -1.84
CA LYS A 88 14.29 6.45 -0.60
C LYS A 88 13.53 7.73 -0.25
N GLN A 89 13.12 8.51 -1.26
CA GLN A 89 12.23 9.65 -1.04
C GLN A 89 10.84 9.19 -0.58
N LEU A 90 10.32 8.10 -1.17
CA LEU A 90 9.03 7.55 -0.79
C LEU A 90 9.01 7.01 0.65
N SER A 91 10.12 6.43 1.13
CA SER A 91 10.22 5.92 2.50
C SER A 91 10.26 7.01 3.57
N GLY A 92 10.57 8.25 3.19
CA GLY A 92 10.73 9.37 4.12
C GLY A 92 12.08 9.36 4.86
N GLU A 93 13.04 8.52 4.44
CA GLU A 93 14.37 8.39 5.07
C GLU A 93 15.35 9.52 4.69
N THR A 94 15.02 10.39 3.72
CA THR A 94 15.95 11.42 3.23
C THR A 94 15.28 12.77 3.00
N GLY A 95 15.98 13.85 3.35
CA GLY A 95 15.64 15.23 3.02
C GLY A 95 14.93 16.02 4.13
N GLY A 96 14.89 17.34 4.01
CA GLY A 96 14.28 18.26 5.00
C GLY A 96 12.77 18.11 5.16
N ASN A 97 12.10 17.32 4.30
CA ASN A 97 10.69 17.00 4.38
C ASN A 97 10.52 15.49 4.59
N LYS A 98 10.25 15.07 5.83
CA LYS A 98 10.18 13.68 6.30
C LYS A 98 8.87 12.97 5.92
N THR A 99 8.27 13.33 4.79
CA THR A 99 6.96 12.79 4.40
C THR A 99 7.11 11.33 3.98
N LYS A 100 6.62 10.42 4.82
CA LYS A 100 6.48 9.00 4.46
C LYS A 100 5.26 8.84 3.55
N TYR A 101 5.49 8.48 2.29
CA TYR A 101 4.41 8.23 1.36
C TYR A 101 3.73 6.88 1.65
N VAL A 102 2.43 6.82 1.36
CA VAL A 102 1.60 5.65 1.61
C VAL A 102 0.96 5.14 0.32
N CYS A 103 0.65 3.84 0.29
CA CYS A 103 0.00 3.20 -0.84
C CYS A 103 -1.33 3.92 -1.20
N PRO A 104 -1.56 4.29 -2.47
CA PRO A 104 -2.78 4.98 -2.88
C PRO A 104 -4.04 4.15 -2.61
N SER A 105 -5.18 4.82 -2.42
CA SER A 105 -6.47 4.14 -2.23
C SER A 105 -6.88 3.34 -3.46
N CYS A 106 -7.77 2.35 -3.27
CA CYS A 106 -8.34 1.58 -4.38
C CYS A 106 -9.05 2.49 -5.39
N GLU A 107 -9.71 3.56 -4.93
CA GLU A 107 -10.33 4.57 -5.78
C GLU A 107 -9.28 5.31 -6.63
N LYS A 108 -8.17 5.75 -6.04
CA LYS A 108 -7.09 6.41 -6.77
C LYS A 108 -6.40 5.48 -7.77
N ILE A 109 -6.23 4.22 -7.42
CA ILE A 109 -5.68 3.19 -8.32
C ILE A 109 -6.64 2.97 -9.49
N LYS A 110 -7.95 2.90 -9.23
CA LYS A 110 -8.98 2.81 -10.27
C LYS A 110 -8.96 4.01 -11.20
N SER A 111 -8.85 5.24 -10.68
CA SER A 111 -8.79 6.44 -11.52
C SER A 111 -7.54 6.53 -12.40
N ASN A 112 -6.49 5.78 -12.07
CA ASN A 112 -5.27 5.66 -12.88
C ASN A 112 -5.28 4.44 -13.82
N ASN A 113 -6.40 3.73 -13.95
CA ASN A 113 -6.52 2.48 -14.73
C ASN A 113 -5.54 1.38 -14.28
N LEU A 114 -5.27 1.29 -12.98
CA LEU A 114 -4.35 0.32 -12.38
C LEU A 114 -5.08 -0.72 -11.51
N CYS A 115 -6.43 -0.69 -11.46
CA CYS A 115 -7.22 -1.57 -10.61
C CYS A 115 -7.66 -2.82 -11.38
N TYR A 116 -7.09 -3.96 -11.02
CA TYR A 116 -7.42 -5.29 -11.55
C TYR A 116 -8.33 -6.04 -10.58
N ILE A 117 -9.47 -5.44 -10.24
CA ILE A 117 -10.36 -5.93 -9.19
C ILE A 117 -10.79 -7.40 -9.43
N THR A 118 -10.68 -8.23 -8.39
CA THR A 118 -11.19 -9.60 -8.33
C THR A 118 -12.18 -9.73 -7.17
N PRO A 119 -12.97 -10.81 -7.07
CA PRO A 119 -13.83 -11.05 -5.92
C PRO A 119 -13.09 -11.04 -4.57
N ASP A 120 -11.80 -11.39 -4.55
CA ASP A 120 -10.95 -11.38 -3.35
C ASP A 120 -10.64 -9.96 -2.82
N CYS A 121 -10.90 -8.92 -3.61
CA CYS A 121 -10.84 -7.52 -3.16
C CYS A 121 -12.02 -7.11 -2.26
N ASP A 122 -12.84 -8.06 -1.81
CA ASP A 122 -14.05 -7.92 -0.97
C ASP A 122 -14.09 -6.64 -0.10
N ASN A 123 -14.66 -5.58 -0.68
CA ASN A 123 -14.91 -4.27 -0.05
C ASN A 123 -13.69 -3.57 0.55
N ILE A 124 -12.47 -3.88 0.11
CA ILE A 124 -11.28 -3.15 0.54
C ILE A 124 -11.27 -1.72 -0.03
N ILE A 125 -10.84 -0.76 0.78
CA ILE A 125 -10.69 0.65 0.36
C ILE A 125 -9.24 1.02 0.03
N ASN A 126 -8.29 0.16 0.43
CA ASN A 126 -6.87 0.33 0.17
C ASN A 126 -6.21 -1.05 -0.07
N PRO A 127 -5.28 -1.19 -1.03
CA PRO A 127 -4.60 -2.46 -1.29
C PRO A 127 -3.89 -3.05 -0.06
N MET A 128 -3.48 -2.22 0.89
CA MET A 128 -2.88 -2.66 2.15
C MET A 128 -3.79 -3.53 3.01
N GLN A 129 -5.11 -3.50 2.76
CA GLN A 129 -6.12 -4.34 3.43
C GLN A 129 -6.30 -5.70 2.77
N PHE A 130 -5.80 -5.89 1.55
CA PHE A 130 -5.94 -7.16 0.84
C PHE A 130 -5.32 -8.32 1.62
N GLY A 131 -6.04 -9.43 1.69
CA GLY A 131 -5.60 -10.62 2.43
C GLY A 131 -5.67 -10.48 3.96
N ARG A 132 -6.19 -9.36 4.49
CA ARG A 132 -6.49 -9.24 5.93
C ARG A 132 -7.86 -9.87 6.20
N LYS A 133 -7.88 -11.04 6.82
CA LYS A 133 -9.12 -11.65 7.32
C LYS A 133 -9.23 -11.39 8.82
N ARG A 134 -10.40 -10.94 9.26
CA ARG A 134 -10.75 -10.92 10.69
C ARG A 134 -10.96 -12.36 11.13
N LEU A 135 -10.32 -12.74 12.23
CA LEU A 135 -10.63 -13.98 12.95
C LEU A 135 -11.89 -13.80 13.80
#